data_AF-A0A0F9NBM4-F1
#
_entry.id   AF-A0A0F9NBM4-F1
#
_cell.length_a   1.000
_cell.length_b   1.000
_cell.length_c   1.000
_cell.angle_alpha   90.00
_cell.angle_beta   90.00
_cell.angle_gamma   90.00
#
_symmetry.space_group_name_H-M   'P 1'
#
loop_
_entity.id
_entity.type
_entity.pdbx_description
1 polymer ?
#
loop_
_entity_poly.entity_id
_entity_poly.type
_entity_poly.pdbx_seq_one_letter_code
_entity_poly.pdbx_strand_id
1 'polypeptide(L)' 'MEGKQINSVIRTRILELEDKLMDVIIISNNYDRIPVPVFEQEINFILKEIEHLERLNT' A
#
# COMPACT_ATOMS: atom_id res chain seq x y z
N MET A 1 -13.08 17.50 17.74
CA MET A 1 -13.14 16.02 17.70
C MET A 1 -12.87 15.44 16.30
N GLU A 2 -12.81 16.27 15.25
CA GLU A 2 -12.65 15.84 13.85
C GLU A 2 -11.24 15.30 13.50
N GLY A 3 -10.16 15.87 14.07
CA GLY A 3 -8.79 15.40 13.80
C GLY A 3 -8.52 13.94 14.22
N LYS A 4 -9.23 13.42 15.23
CA LYS A 4 -9.10 12.01 15.63
C LYS A 4 -9.74 11.05 14.62
N GLN A 5 -10.78 11.50 13.92
CA GLN A 5 -11.52 10.68 12.96
C GLN A 5 -10.76 10.59 11.63
N ILE A 6 -10.17 11.70 11.18
CA ILE A 6 -9.32 11.75 9.98
C ILE A 6 -8.09 10.84 10.16
N ASN A 7 -7.40 10.92 11.31
CA ASN A 7 -6.25 10.03 11.58
C ASN A 7 -6.65 8.56 11.63
N SER A 8 -7.84 8.24 12.12
CA SER A 8 -8.35 6.86 12.10
C SER A 8 -8.57 6.36 10.67
N VAL A 9 -9.14 7.19 9.80
CA VAL A 9 -9.38 6.84 8.39
C VAL A 9 -8.06 6.66 7.64
N ILE A 10 -7.11 7.58 7.83
CA ILE A 10 -5.78 7.49 7.21
C ILE A 10 -5.08 6.20 7.67
N ARG A 11 -5.13 5.88 8.97
CA ARG A 11 -4.52 4.66 9.51
C ARG A 11 -5.16 3.39 8.97
N THR A 12 -6.49 3.33 8.86
CA THR A 12 -7.18 2.20 8.23
C THR A 12 -6.74 2.04 6.78
N ARG A 13 -6.62 3.15 6.04
CA ARG A 13 -6.19 3.11 4.64
C ARG A 13 -4.75 2.62 4.46
N ILE A 14 -3.84 3.01 5.36
CA ILE A 14 -2.46 2.51 5.37
C ILE A 14 -2.45 0.99 5.57
N LEU A 15 -3.21 0.47 6.55
CA LEU A 15 -3.29 -0.98 6.80
C LEU A 15 -3.82 -1.76 5.58
N GLU A 16 -4.86 -1.25 4.91
CA GLU A 16 -5.37 -1.87 3.68
C GLU A 16 -4.33 -1.91 2.55
N LEU A 17 -3.49 -0.88 2.45
CA LEU A 17 -2.42 -0.81 1.46
C LEU A 17 -1.27 -1.76 1.80
N GLU A 18 -0.94 -1.93 3.08
CA GLU A 18 0.05 -2.91 3.55
C GLU A 18 -0.41 -4.35 3.27
N ASP A 19 -1.67 -4.68 3.54
CA ASP A 19 -2.25 -5.98 3.22
C ASP A 19 -2.18 -6.26 1.70
N LYS A 20 -2.56 -5.26 0.88
CA LYS A 20 -2.47 -5.37 -0.58
C LYS A 20 -1.02 -5.55 -1.05
N LEU A 21 -0.06 -4.88 -0.44
CA LEU A 21 1.35 -5.04 -0.77
C LEU A 21 1.81 -6.48 -0.50
N MET A 22 1.38 -7.05 0.62
CA MET A 22 1.67 -8.45 0.96
C MET A 22 1.09 -9.42 -0.07
N ASP A 23 -0.15 -9.21 -0.51
CA ASP A 23 -0.79 -10.01 -1.55
C ASP A 23 -0.01 -9.93 -2.88
N VAL A 24 0.43 -8.74 -3.28
CA VAL A 24 1.22 -8.55 -4.51
C VAL A 24 2.55 -9.30 -4.44
N ILE A 25 3.22 -9.31 -3.27
CA ILE A 25 4.47 -10.05 -3.05
C ILE A 25 4.23 -11.57 -3.07
N ILE A 26 3.15 -12.05 -2.45
CA ILE A 26 2.80 -13.48 -2.45
C ILE A 26 2.49 -13.94 -3.87
N ILE A 27 1.72 -13.15 -4.62
CA ILE A 27 1.40 -13.44 -6.01
C ILE A 27 2.69 -13.44 -6.83
N SER A 28 3.52 -12.40 -6.75
CA SER A 28 4.75 -12.33 -7.57
C SER A 28 5.68 -13.53 -7.36
N ASN A 29 5.78 -14.03 -6.12
CA ASN A 29 6.56 -15.23 -5.79
C ASN A 29 5.95 -16.54 -6.32
N ASN A 30 4.65 -16.59 -6.61
CA ASN A 30 3.97 -17.78 -7.10
C ASN A 30 3.86 -17.86 -8.64
N TYR A 31 4.30 -16.83 -9.36
CA TYR A 31 4.20 -16.75 -10.82
C TYR A 31 5.58 -16.55 -11.47
N ASP A 32 6.30 -17.66 -11.68
CA ASP A 32 7.63 -17.70 -12.34
C ASP A 32 7.67 -17.10 -13.77
N ARG A 33 6.51 -16.83 -14.39
CA ARG A 33 6.40 -16.39 -15.80
C ARG A 33 5.77 -15.02 -15.99
N ILE A 34 5.34 -14.34 -14.94
CA ILE A 34 4.79 -12.98 -15.08
C ILE A 34 5.95 -11.98 -15.16
N PRO A 35 5.90 -11.01 -16.08
CA PRO A 35 6.94 -9.99 -16.16
C PRO A 35 7.03 -9.20 -14.84
N VAL A 36 8.23 -9.24 -14.23
CA VAL A 36 8.63 -8.42 -13.08
C VAL A 36 8.16 -6.95 -13.16
N PRO A 37 8.16 -6.28 -14.34
CA PRO A 37 7.73 -4.88 -14.45
C PRO A 37 6.28 -4.59 -14.00
N VAL A 38 5.37 -5.57 -14.11
CA VAL A 38 3.96 -5.36 -13.71
C VAL A 38 3.84 -5.30 -12.20
N PHE A 39 4.53 -6.19 -11.48
CA PHE A 39 4.55 -6.20 -10.02
C PHE A 39 5.32 -5.02 -9.45
N GLU A 40 6.44 -4.63 -10.08
CA GLU A 40 7.21 -3.46 -9.64
C GLU A 40 6.40 -2.16 -9.75
N GLN A 41 5.60 -1.98 -10.81
CA GLN A 41 4.73 -0.82 -10.94
C GLN A 41 3.69 -0.76 -9.83
N GLU A 42 3.04 -1.88 -9.51
CA GLU A 42 2.03 -1.97 -8.47
C GLU A 42 2.63 -1.74 -7.07
N ILE A 43 3.78 -2.35 -6.78
CA ILE A 43 4.52 -2.15 -5.53
C ILE A 43 4.89 -0.66 -5.36
N ASN A 44 5.46 -0.05 -6.40
CA ASN A 44 5.86 1.35 -6.36
C ASN A 44 4.67 2.30 -6.18
N PHE A 45 3.52 1.97 -6.77
CA PHE A 45 2.29 2.74 -6.58
C PHE A 45 1.83 2.67 -5.11
N ILE A 46 1.76 1.46 -4.54
CA ILE A 46 1.32 1.25 -3.16
C ILE A 46 2.24 1.98 -2.17
N LEU A 47 3.56 1.89 -2.35
CA LEU A 47 4.54 2.55 -1.48
C LEU A 47 4.42 4.08 -1.50
N LYS A 48 4.21 4.68 -2.69
CA LYS A 48 4.01 6.13 -2.82
C LYS A 48 2.73 6.61 -2.13
N GLU A 49 1.67 5.82 -2.20
CA GLU A 49 0.40 6.15 -1.55
C GLU A 49 0.52 6.08 -0.03
N ILE A 50 1.20 5.06 0.51
CA ILE A 50 1.49 4.95 1.96
C ILE A 50 2.32 6.17 2.41
N GLU A 51 3.40 6.50 1.70
CA GLU A 51 4.24 7.66 2.03
C GLU A 51 3.44 8.97 2.02
N HIS A 52 2.54 9.14 1.04
CA HIS A 52 1.66 10.30 0.99
C HIS A 52 0.73 10.38 2.20
N LEU A 53 0.10 9.27 2.57
CA LEU A 53 -0.82 9.18 3.70
C LEU A 53 -0.11 9.40 5.05
N GLU A 54 1.11 8.87 5.23
CA GLU A 54 1.92 9.12 6.42
C GLU A 54 2.23 10.61 6.61
N ARG A 55 2.57 11.32 5.53
CA ARG A 55 2.80 12.77 5.56
C ARG A 55 1.54 13.57 5.93
N LEU A 56 0.36 13.09 5.58
CA LEU A 56 -0.92 13.71 5.94
C LEU A 56 -1.35 13.42 7.40
N ASN A 57 -0.77 12.39 8.01
CA ASN A 57 -1.04 11.97 9.39
C ASN A 57 -0.05 12.60 10.41
N THR A 58 0.92 13.40 9.94
CA THR A 58 1.94 14.09 10.76
C THR A 58 1.47 15.49 11.14
#